data_AF-A0A958A034-F1
#
_entry.id   AF-A0A958A034-F1
#
_cell.length_a   1.000
_cell.length_b   1.000
_cell.length_c   1.000
_cell.angle_alpha   90.00
_cell.angle_beta   90.00
_cell.angle_gamma   90.00
#
_symmetry.space_group_name_H-M   'P 1'
#
loop_
_entity.id
_entity.type
_entity.pdbx_description
1 polymer ?
#
loop_
_entity_poly.entity_id
_entity_poly.type
_entity_poly.pdbx_seq_one_letter_code
_entity_poly.pdbx_strand_id
1 'polypeptide(L)'
;MGRRLIGFRFFVTIFFVVTTVLACSPAPSPTPTALPTPTERPAIPRNDNVEALNAAQAALDEIDFGFAPLLLEDSAQVTLETDVAGEHARLTYPEQPADPTQWKTVDSFVSAYGTRHVLKTMPHVSRIALGSFGVPASVGSEAETIEHFATWITFSDRSRAVVDLTPLSTNFAARHTPDSMITEDIQIESIFADRRTGVDLNRWEPMTVVEQDNQLYYVLARITVSFDDYTFSLRLHPVKPADPMEPMQIRPGIIAGVEISRAEFAEFQAMLTQADPAYFSDQPDALMIEGNPSPALTTVLNQNAELLWHLITKFEHQEPNPDIPTPTPSPTATPSPTPTPTLTPTPRSLPLETS
;
A
#
# COMPACT_ATOMS: atom_id res chain seq x y z
N MET A 1 10.92 -0.03 -50.65
CA MET A 1 12.34 -0.21 -51.02
C MET A 1 13.19 0.41 -49.91
N GLY A 2 14.15 -0.34 -49.34
CA GLY A 2 15.11 0.17 -48.36
C GLY A 2 15.08 -0.50 -46.98
N ARG A 3 15.35 -1.81 -46.90
CA ARG A 3 15.69 -2.49 -45.64
C ARG A 3 17.15 -2.17 -45.28
N ARG A 4 17.43 -1.65 -44.07
CA ARG A 4 18.78 -1.65 -43.47
C ARG A 4 18.82 -2.70 -42.37
N LEU A 5 19.55 -3.79 -42.65
CA LEU A 5 19.99 -4.77 -41.66
C LEU A 5 21.17 -4.16 -40.87
N ILE A 6 21.07 -4.14 -39.54
CA ILE A 6 22.20 -3.91 -38.64
C ILE A 6 22.68 -5.29 -38.19
N GLY A 7 23.89 -5.66 -38.62
CA GLY A 7 24.54 -6.91 -38.25
C GLY A 7 25.25 -6.80 -36.91
N PHE A 8 24.87 -7.67 -35.97
CA PHE A 8 25.62 -7.93 -34.74
C PHE A 8 26.72 -8.97 -35.04
N ARG A 9 27.99 -8.60 -34.87
CA ARG A 9 29.13 -9.53 -34.95
C ARG A 9 29.46 -10.07 -33.57
N PHE A 10 29.41 -11.40 -33.43
CA PHE A 10 29.99 -12.16 -32.33
C PHE A 10 31.53 -12.05 -32.36
N PHE A 11 32.14 -11.70 -31.22
CA PHE A 11 33.57 -11.93 -30.97
C PHE A 11 33.69 -13.08 -29.97
N VAL A 12 34.15 -14.24 -30.45
CA VAL A 12 34.54 -15.39 -29.62
C VAL A 12 36.06 -15.37 -29.53
N THR A 13 36.59 -15.07 -28.34
CA THR A 13 38.02 -15.13 -28.05
C THR A 13 38.34 -16.50 -27.45
N ILE A 14 39.01 -17.36 -28.22
CA ILE A 14 39.53 -18.66 -27.79
C ILE A 14 40.95 -18.44 -27.25
N PHE A 15 41.15 -18.65 -25.94
CA PHE A 15 42.48 -18.73 -25.34
C PHE A 15 42.99 -20.18 -25.40
N PHE A 16 44.06 -20.41 -26.19
CA PHE A 16 44.88 -21.61 -26.11
C PHE A 16 45.88 -21.47 -24.97
N VAL A 17 45.81 -22.33 -23.96
CA VAL A 17 46.86 -22.48 -22.94
C VAL A 17 47.64 -23.75 -23.22
N VAL A 18 48.90 -23.58 -23.63
CA VAL A 18 49.87 -24.64 -23.88
C VAL A 18 50.37 -25.19 -22.55
N THR A 19 50.26 -26.50 -22.38
CA THR A 19 50.67 -27.27 -21.21
C THR A 19 52.13 -27.73 -21.39
N THR A 20 53.02 -27.29 -20.49
CA THR A 20 54.37 -27.88 -20.36
C THR A 20 54.38 -28.89 -19.21
N VAL A 21 54.56 -30.17 -19.53
CA VAL A 21 54.68 -31.25 -18.54
C VAL A 21 56.15 -31.37 -18.14
N LEU A 22 56.49 -30.92 -16.92
CA LEU A 22 57.74 -31.24 -16.26
C LEU A 22 57.56 -32.53 -15.45
N ALA A 23 58.32 -33.56 -15.80
CA ALA A 23 58.38 -34.82 -15.07
C ALA A 23 59.11 -34.60 -13.73
N CYS A 24 58.37 -34.66 -12.63
CA CYS A 24 58.91 -34.63 -11.27
C CYS A 24 58.75 -36.03 -10.65
N SER A 25 59.85 -36.58 -10.14
CA SER A 25 59.88 -37.88 -9.46
C SER A 25 58.94 -37.89 -8.25
N PRO A 26 58.18 -38.97 -8.01
CA PRO A 26 57.24 -39.03 -6.89
C PRO A 26 58.00 -39.09 -5.56
N ALA A 27 57.69 -38.14 -4.68
CA ALA A 27 58.08 -38.15 -3.28
C ALA A 27 57.43 -39.36 -2.56
N PRO A 28 58.07 -39.91 -1.50
CA PRO A 28 57.51 -41.02 -0.75
C PRO A 28 56.14 -40.64 -0.16
N SER A 29 55.17 -41.53 -0.36
CA SER A 29 53.78 -41.36 0.08
C SER A 29 53.73 -41.12 1.59
N PRO A 30 53.14 -39.99 2.05
CA PRO A 30 52.94 -39.78 3.48
C PRO A 30 52.01 -40.85 4.03
N THR A 31 52.37 -41.41 5.18
CA THR A 31 51.49 -42.26 5.99
C THR A 31 50.15 -41.55 6.17
N PRO A 32 48.99 -42.21 5.93
CA PRO A 32 47.69 -41.58 6.06
C PRO A 32 47.50 -41.10 7.50
N THR A 33 47.55 -39.78 7.69
CA THR A 33 47.11 -39.11 8.91
C THR A 33 45.65 -39.46 9.10
N ALA A 34 45.29 -40.01 10.27
CA ALA A 34 43.90 -40.30 10.60
C ALA A 34 43.05 -39.05 10.34
N LEU A 35 42.10 -39.17 9.40
CA LEU A 35 41.16 -38.11 9.11
C LEU A 35 40.40 -37.84 10.42
N PRO A 36 40.36 -36.60 10.93
CA PRO A 36 39.61 -36.31 12.14
C PRO A 36 38.18 -36.79 11.92
N THR A 37 37.68 -37.64 12.82
CA THR A 37 36.27 -38.01 12.87
C THR A 37 35.47 -36.71 12.78
N PRO A 38 34.53 -36.56 11.83
CA PRO A 38 33.71 -35.36 11.74
C PRO A 38 33.10 -35.17 13.12
N THR A 39 33.52 -34.12 13.82
CA THR A 39 32.86 -33.73 15.05
C THR A 39 31.47 -33.34 14.61
N GLU A 40 30.48 -34.13 14.99
CA GLU A 40 29.08 -33.87 14.71
C GLU A 40 28.82 -32.42 15.15
N ARG A 41 28.61 -31.54 14.17
CA ARG A 41 28.30 -30.13 14.46
C ARG A 41 27.05 -30.19 15.33
N PRO A 42 27.04 -29.56 16.53
CA PRO A 42 25.82 -29.43 17.29
C PRO A 42 24.73 -28.91 16.35
N ALA A 43 23.59 -29.60 16.29
CA ALA A 43 22.45 -29.10 15.52
C ALA A 43 22.22 -27.65 15.95
N ILE A 44 22.26 -26.73 14.98
CA ILE A 44 21.88 -25.34 15.24
C ILE A 44 20.49 -25.41 15.87
N PRO A 45 20.26 -24.79 17.04
CA PRO A 45 18.93 -24.80 17.65
C PRO A 45 17.91 -24.35 16.61
N ARG A 46 17.00 -25.24 16.22
CA ARG A 46 15.86 -24.88 15.39
C ARG A 46 14.96 -24.02 16.26
N ASN A 47 14.77 -22.78 15.86
CA ASN A 47 13.80 -21.91 16.49
C ASN A 47 12.49 -22.13 15.74
N ASP A 48 11.62 -23.00 16.28
CA ASP A 48 10.34 -23.35 15.68
C ASP A 48 9.51 -22.10 15.32
N ASN A 49 9.60 -21.04 16.12
CA ASN A 49 8.92 -19.77 15.87
C ASN A 49 9.43 -19.12 14.55
N VAL A 50 10.73 -19.18 14.28
CA VAL A 50 11.31 -18.67 13.03
C VAL A 50 10.88 -19.54 11.84
N GLU A 51 10.81 -20.86 12.01
CA GLU A 51 10.31 -21.75 10.95
C GLU A 51 8.84 -21.44 10.61
N ALA A 52 7.99 -21.14 11.60
CA ALA A 52 6.62 -20.69 11.36
C ALA A 52 6.53 -19.37 10.61
N LEU A 53 7.31 -18.37 11.01
CA LEU A 53 7.32 -17.07 10.33
C LEU A 53 7.77 -17.21 8.87
N ASN A 54 8.81 -18.01 8.63
CA ASN A 54 9.29 -18.31 7.28
C ASN A 54 8.25 -19.06 6.45
N ALA A 55 7.48 -19.97 7.06
CA ALA A 55 6.41 -20.69 6.37
C ALA A 55 5.25 -19.75 6.00
N ALA A 56 4.88 -18.80 6.87
CA ALA A 56 3.88 -17.78 6.55
C ALA A 56 4.36 -16.86 5.41
N GLN A 57 5.62 -16.43 5.45
CA GLN A 57 6.21 -15.64 4.38
C GLN A 57 6.21 -16.40 3.04
N ALA A 58 6.69 -17.65 3.03
CA ALA A 58 6.74 -18.46 1.83
C ALA A 58 5.34 -18.74 1.23
N ALA A 59 4.30 -18.83 2.06
CA ALA A 59 2.93 -19.05 1.61
C ALA A 59 2.29 -17.80 0.95
N LEU A 60 2.91 -16.62 1.11
CA LEU A 60 2.36 -15.33 0.68
C LEU A 60 3.35 -14.54 -0.22
N ASP A 61 4.49 -15.15 -0.59
CA ASP A 61 5.59 -14.49 -1.31
C ASP A 61 5.23 -14.10 -2.76
N GLU A 62 4.26 -14.78 -3.36
CA GLU A 62 3.85 -14.58 -4.75
C GLU A 62 2.66 -13.61 -4.91
N ILE A 63 2.26 -12.92 -3.83
CA ILE A 63 1.08 -12.08 -3.82
C ILE A 63 1.46 -10.61 -4.02
N ASP A 64 0.90 -9.97 -5.05
CA ASP A 64 1.06 -8.55 -5.30
C ASP A 64 0.35 -7.70 -4.23
N PHE A 65 0.80 -6.46 -4.03
CA PHE A 65 0.18 -5.57 -3.06
C PHE A 65 -0.66 -4.47 -3.73
N GLY A 66 -1.90 -4.33 -3.27
CA GLY A 66 -2.87 -3.31 -3.65
C GLY A 66 -3.93 -3.78 -4.66
N PHE A 67 -4.97 -2.99 -4.88
CA PHE A 67 -6.11 -3.37 -5.71
C PHE A 67 -5.95 -3.08 -7.19
N ALA A 68 -4.84 -2.47 -7.64
CA ALA A 68 -4.63 -2.15 -9.06
C ALA A 68 -4.78 -3.38 -9.97
N PRO A 69 -4.16 -4.55 -9.70
CA PRO A 69 -4.36 -5.72 -10.57
C PRO A 69 -5.83 -6.15 -10.70
N LEU A 70 -6.62 -6.04 -9.62
CA LEU A 70 -8.06 -6.36 -9.64
C LEU A 70 -8.85 -5.28 -10.39
N LEU A 71 -8.55 -4.00 -10.16
CA LEU A 71 -9.15 -2.90 -10.91
C LEU A 71 -8.90 -3.02 -12.40
N LEU A 72 -7.75 -3.57 -12.83
CA LEU A 72 -7.42 -3.76 -14.25
C LEU A 72 -8.15 -4.93 -14.91
N GLU A 73 -8.72 -5.88 -14.15
CA GLU A 73 -9.48 -7.01 -14.71
C GLU A 73 -10.75 -6.54 -15.43
N ASP A 74 -11.05 -7.08 -16.61
CA ASP A 74 -12.22 -6.69 -17.43
C ASP A 74 -13.56 -6.82 -16.68
N SER A 75 -13.64 -7.76 -15.74
CA SER A 75 -14.82 -8.02 -14.92
C SER A 75 -14.97 -7.11 -13.70
N ALA A 76 -13.96 -6.29 -13.38
CA ALA A 76 -14.06 -5.33 -12.30
C ALA A 76 -15.00 -4.18 -12.67
N GLN A 77 -15.75 -3.71 -11.68
CA GLN A 77 -16.70 -2.62 -11.79
C GLN A 77 -16.59 -1.73 -10.57
N VAL A 78 -16.87 -0.44 -10.71
CA VAL A 78 -17.02 0.45 -9.56
C VAL A 78 -18.49 0.81 -9.45
N THR A 79 -19.18 0.20 -8.49
CA THR A 79 -20.63 0.32 -8.33
C THR A 79 -20.98 1.40 -7.32
N LEU A 80 -22.11 2.07 -7.55
CA LEU A 80 -22.67 2.98 -6.55
C LEU A 80 -23.59 2.20 -5.61
N GLU A 81 -23.27 2.25 -4.32
CA GLU A 81 -24.05 1.66 -3.24
C GLU A 81 -24.71 2.76 -2.41
N THR A 82 -25.88 2.47 -1.84
CA THR A 82 -26.60 3.38 -0.94
C THR A 82 -26.81 2.71 0.40
N ASP A 83 -26.39 3.36 1.47
CA ASP A 83 -26.62 2.93 2.84
C ASP A 83 -27.20 4.04 3.72
N VAL A 84 -27.10 3.90 5.04
CA VAL A 84 -27.60 4.88 6.00
C VAL A 84 -26.75 6.15 6.10
N ALA A 85 -25.48 6.09 5.66
CA ALA A 85 -24.53 7.21 5.65
C ALA A 85 -24.60 8.00 4.34
N GLY A 86 -25.09 7.39 3.25
CA GLY A 86 -25.34 8.05 1.98
C GLY A 86 -25.04 7.14 0.81
N GLU A 87 -24.63 7.74 -0.31
CA GLU A 87 -24.12 7.01 -1.45
C GLU A 87 -22.59 6.90 -1.36
N HIS A 88 -22.04 5.72 -1.66
CA HIS A 88 -20.60 5.48 -1.71
C HIS A 88 -20.25 4.60 -2.90
N ALA A 89 -19.00 4.72 -3.35
CA ALA A 89 -18.48 3.93 -4.46
C ALA A 89 -17.80 2.67 -3.92
N ARG A 90 -18.08 1.51 -4.50
CA ARG A 90 -17.42 0.25 -4.16
C ARG A 90 -16.71 -0.31 -5.40
N LEU A 91 -15.43 -0.63 -5.27
CA LEU A 91 -14.74 -1.45 -6.26
C LEU A 91 -15.16 -2.90 -6.08
N THR A 92 -15.93 -3.43 -7.02
CA THR A 92 -16.36 -4.82 -7.09
C THR A 92 -15.48 -5.58 -8.08
N TYR A 93 -15.02 -6.75 -7.70
CA TYR A 93 -14.19 -7.62 -8.55
C TYR A 93 -14.68 -9.08 -8.45
N PRO A 94 -14.23 -9.99 -9.34
CA PRO A 94 -14.58 -11.40 -9.23
C PRO A 94 -14.34 -11.93 -7.81
N GLU A 95 -15.28 -12.73 -7.32
CA GLU A 95 -15.19 -13.27 -5.96
C GLU A 95 -13.85 -14.02 -5.79
N GLN A 96 -13.05 -13.55 -4.84
CA GLN A 96 -11.75 -14.13 -4.57
C GLN A 96 -11.90 -15.45 -3.78
N PRO A 97 -10.94 -16.39 -3.89
CA PRO A 97 -10.98 -17.65 -3.15
C PRO A 97 -11.12 -17.45 -1.63
N ALA A 98 -11.74 -18.40 -0.94
CA ALA A 98 -11.82 -18.38 0.51
C ALA A 98 -10.46 -18.62 1.18
N ASP A 99 -9.52 -19.23 0.46
CA ASP A 99 -8.13 -19.38 0.87
C ASP A 99 -7.34 -18.12 0.45
N PRO A 100 -6.89 -17.28 1.41
CA PRO A 100 -6.16 -16.04 1.11
C PRO A 100 -4.81 -16.27 0.42
N THR A 101 -4.25 -17.47 0.51
CA THR A 101 -2.98 -17.80 -0.16
C THR A 101 -3.12 -17.97 -1.68
N GLN A 102 -4.37 -18.05 -2.17
CA GLN A 102 -4.69 -18.17 -3.59
C GLN A 102 -5.05 -16.81 -4.24
N TRP A 103 -5.01 -15.73 -3.47
CA TRP A 103 -5.25 -14.39 -4.00
C TRP A 103 -4.04 -13.92 -4.80
N LYS A 104 -4.29 -13.24 -5.92
CA LYS A 104 -3.22 -12.67 -6.74
C LYS A 104 -2.67 -11.38 -6.17
N THR A 105 -3.56 -10.57 -5.58
CA THR A 105 -3.20 -9.28 -5.00
C THR A 105 -3.98 -9.04 -3.73
N VAL A 106 -3.36 -8.35 -2.77
CA VAL A 106 -3.90 -8.13 -1.43
C VAL A 106 -3.56 -6.75 -0.92
N ASP A 107 -4.38 -6.23 -0.02
CA ASP A 107 -3.98 -5.11 0.81
C ASP A 107 -3.39 -5.61 2.15
N SER A 108 -3.12 -4.68 3.06
CA SER A 108 -2.48 -4.99 4.33
C SER A 108 -3.35 -5.89 5.22
N PHE A 109 -4.67 -5.73 5.22
CA PHE A 109 -5.53 -6.61 6.02
C PHE A 109 -5.65 -8.00 5.42
N VAL A 110 -5.77 -8.17 4.10
CA VAL A 110 -5.81 -9.52 3.52
C VAL A 110 -4.46 -10.22 3.70
N SER A 111 -3.34 -9.51 3.59
CA SER A 111 -2.00 -10.03 3.94
C SER A 111 -1.91 -10.47 5.41
N ALA A 112 -2.40 -9.65 6.34
CA ALA A 112 -2.42 -9.97 7.76
C ALA A 112 -3.38 -11.15 8.08
N TYR A 113 -4.52 -11.23 7.39
CA TYR A 113 -5.45 -12.35 7.46
C TYR A 113 -4.81 -13.64 6.93
N GLY A 114 -4.12 -13.60 5.78
CA GLY A 114 -3.39 -14.73 5.21
C GLY A 114 -2.33 -15.27 6.14
N THR A 115 -1.56 -14.38 6.76
CA THR A 115 -0.57 -14.75 7.78
C THR A 115 -1.24 -15.45 8.95
N ARG A 116 -2.37 -14.89 9.44
CA ARG A 116 -3.15 -15.53 10.50
C ARG A 116 -3.66 -16.91 10.06
N HIS A 117 -4.17 -17.05 8.85
CA HIS A 117 -4.72 -18.28 8.29
C HIS A 117 -3.67 -19.40 8.31
N VAL A 118 -2.46 -19.11 7.81
CA VAL A 118 -1.34 -20.07 7.79
C VAL A 118 -0.91 -20.44 9.20
N LEU A 119 -0.70 -19.45 10.07
CA LEU A 119 -0.14 -19.67 11.41
C LEU A 119 -1.11 -20.28 12.42
N LYS A 120 -2.43 -20.09 12.25
CA LYS A 120 -3.46 -20.59 13.20
C LYS A 120 -3.43 -22.11 13.34
N THR A 121 -2.91 -22.82 12.35
CA THR A 121 -2.79 -24.28 12.36
C THR A 121 -1.54 -24.80 13.05
N MET A 122 -0.59 -23.92 13.42
CA MET A 122 0.71 -24.33 13.94
C MET A 122 0.70 -24.54 15.47
N PRO A 123 1.29 -25.65 15.98
CA PRO A 123 1.14 -26.06 17.38
C PRO A 123 1.85 -25.15 18.40
N HIS A 124 2.83 -24.36 17.97
CA HIS A 124 3.59 -23.46 18.84
C HIS A 124 3.08 -22.01 18.79
N VAL A 125 2.01 -21.74 18.05
CA VAL A 125 1.33 -20.44 18.05
C VAL A 125 0.17 -20.48 19.05
N SER A 126 0.27 -19.66 20.11
CA SER A 126 -0.72 -19.64 21.20
C SER A 126 -1.87 -18.68 20.95
N ARG A 127 -1.60 -17.54 20.29
CA ARG A 127 -2.58 -16.50 20.00
C ARG A 127 -2.17 -15.74 18.76
N ILE A 128 -3.16 -15.40 17.93
CA ILE A 128 -3.00 -14.52 16.78
C ILE A 128 -4.10 -13.45 16.84
N ALA A 129 -3.75 -12.22 16.55
CA ALA A 129 -4.67 -11.09 16.39
C ALA A 129 -4.23 -10.23 15.21
N LEU A 130 -5.13 -9.39 14.71
CA LEU A 130 -4.77 -8.39 13.70
C LEU A 130 -4.68 -7.02 14.37
N GLY A 131 -3.53 -6.36 14.26
CA GLY A 131 -3.35 -4.99 14.72
C GLY A 131 -3.62 -4.02 13.58
N SER A 132 -4.44 -3.00 13.83
CA SER A 132 -4.63 -1.85 12.93
C SER A 132 -3.75 -0.68 13.40
N PHE A 133 -3.09 -0.04 12.44
CA PHE A 133 -2.20 1.08 12.60
C PHE A 133 -2.69 2.21 11.71
N GLY A 134 -3.02 3.35 12.32
CA GLY A 134 -3.25 4.59 11.63
C GLY A 134 -1.93 5.24 11.29
N VAL A 135 -1.57 5.27 10.02
CA VAL A 135 -0.35 5.93 9.56
C VAL A 135 -0.68 7.33 9.08
N PRO A 136 -0.17 8.38 9.76
CA PRO A 136 -0.44 9.75 9.37
C PRO A 136 0.07 10.03 7.96
N ALA A 137 -0.77 10.68 7.17
CA ALA A 137 -0.46 11.08 5.81
C ALA A 137 -0.99 12.50 5.58
N SER A 138 -0.32 13.24 4.70
CA SER A 138 -0.78 14.60 4.36
C SER A 138 -0.53 14.97 2.91
N VAL A 139 -1.41 15.80 2.39
CA VAL A 139 -1.28 16.47 1.10
C VAL A 139 -1.68 17.93 1.30
N GLY A 140 -0.77 18.86 1.02
CA GLY A 140 -1.02 20.28 1.30
C GLY A 140 -1.36 20.52 2.78
N SER A 141 -2.53 21.09 3.06
CA SER A 141 -3.06 21.31 4.41
C SER A 141 -3.93 20.17 4.94
N GLU A 142 -4.25 19.18 4.11
CA GLU A 142 -5.07 18.04 4.51
C GLU A 142 -4.21 17.01 5.23
N ALA A 143 -4.59 16.68 6.46
CA ALA A 143 -4.00 15.62 7.24
C ALA A 143 -5.03 14.53 7.44
N GLU A 144 -4.66 13.30 7.12
CA GLU A 144 -5.52 12.12 7.23
C GLU A 144 -4.71 10.93 7.76
N THR A 145 -5.42 9.85 8.06
CA THR A 145 -4.84 8.62 8.57
C THR A 145 -5.14 7.51 7.58
N ILE A 146 -4.11 6.82 7.09
CA ILE A 146 -4.26 5.63 6.27
C ILE A 146 -4.21 4.43 7.18
N GLU A 147 -5.22 3.57 7.09
CA GLU A 147 -5.27 2.35 7.88
C GLU A 147 -4.33 1.29 7.30
N HIS A 148 -3.52 0.67 8.16
CA HIS A 148 -2.62 -0.40 7.80
C HIS A 148 -2.73 -1.54 8.80
N PHE A 149 -2.60 -2.78 8.35
CA PHE A 149 -2.77 -3.95 9.22
C PHE A 149 -1.54 -4.84 9.25
N ALA A 150 -1.27 -5.43 10.41
CA ALA A 150 -0.24 -6.44 10.58
C ALA A 150 -0.70 -7.52 11.57
N THR A 151 -0.12 -8.71 11.48
CA THR A 151 -0.46 -9.84 12.33
C THR A 151 0.35 -9.84 13.61
N TRP A 152 -0.32 -9.88 14.75
CA TRP A 152 0.28 -9.98 16.07
C TRP A 152 0.22 -11.41 16.58
N ILE A 153 1.38 -11.98 16.87
CA ILE A 153 1.53 -13.38 17.26
C ILE A 153 2.10 -13.47 18.67
N THR A 154 1.52 -14.35 19.48
CA THR A 154 2.12 -14.84 20.72
C THR A 154 2.39 -16.33 20.58
N PHE A 155 3.65 -16.72 20.73
CA PHE A 155 4.06 -18.11 20.68
C PHE A 155 3.87 -18.79 22.05
N SER A 156 3.91 -20.12 22.09
CA SER A 156 3.74 -20.93 23.30
C SER A 156 4.82 -20.68 24.36
N ASP A 157 6.02 -20.26 23.95
CA ASP A 157 7.11 -19.81 24.83
C ASP A 157 6.92 -18.37 25.35
N ARG A 158 5.79 -17.72 25.02
CA ARG A 158 5.42 -16.33 25.31
C ARG A 158 6.25 -15.27 24.57
N SER A 159 7.14 -15.66 23.66
CA SER A 159 7.73 -14.71 22.73
C SER A 159 6.65 -14.15 21.80
N ARG A 160 6.90 -12.97 21.25
CA ARG A 160 5.95 -12.23 20.42
C ARG A 160 6.62 -11.77 19.14
N ALA A 161 5.83 -11.71 18.07
CA ALA A 161 6.22 -11.14 16.80
C ALA A 161 5.07 -10.31 16.22
N VAL A 162 5.40 -9.25 15.49
CA VAL A 162 4.49 -8.60 14.55
C VAL A 162 4.96 -8.94 13.15
N VAL A 163 4.04 -9.42 12.34
CA VAL A 163 4.27 -9.81 10.95
C VAL A 163 3.53 -8.86 10.04
N ASP A 164 4.32 -8.13 9.26
CA ASP A 164 3.86 -7.30 8.16
C ASP A 164 4.59 -7.80 6.91
N LEU A 165 3.84 -8.40 6.00
CA LEU A 165 4.35 -8.95 4.74
C LEU A 165 4.05 -8.02 3.56
N THR A 166 3.70 -6.76 3.84
CA THR A 166 3.51 -5.77 2.79
C THR A 166 4.86 -5.22 2.32
N PRO A 167 4.97 -4.70 1.08
CA PRO A 167 6.17 -4.00 0.60
C PRO A 167 6.53 -2.75 1.42
N LEU A 168 5.62 -2.31 2.29
CA LEU A 168 5.79 -1.16 3.17
C LEU A 168 6.54 -1.51 4.46
N SER A 169 7.02 -2.76 4.59
CA SER A 169 7.83 -3.22 5.70
C SER A 169 9.04 -4.01 5.19
N THR A 170 10.18 -3.84 5.85
CA THR A 170 11.42 -4.58 5.56
C THR A 170 11.61 -5.79 6.47
N ASN A 171 10.87 -5.90 7.58
CA ASN A 171 10.95 -7.05 8.48
C ASN A 171 9.90 -7.06 9.61
N PHE A 172 9.81 -8.20 10.29
CA PHE A 172 9.00 -8.43 11.50
C PHE A 172 9.39 -7.47 12.64
N ALA A 173 8.46 -6.67 13.14
CA ALA A 173 8.74 -5.70 14.20
C ALA A 173 8.31 -6.20 15.58
N ALA A 174 9.15 -6.05 16.60
CA ALA A 174 8.75 -6.31 17.99
C ALA A 174 8.20 -5.06 18.72
N ARG A 175 8.14 -3.90 18.04
CA ARG A 175 8.05 -2.59 18.72
C ARG A 175 6.93 -1.66 18.25
N HIS A 176 6.10 -2.05 17.27
CA HIS A 176 5.03 -1.19 16.77
C HIS A 176 3.74 -1.48 17.51
N THR A 177 3.29 -0.59 18.39
CA THR A 177 2.02 -0.72 19.10
C THR A 177 0.87 -0.33 18.16
N PRO A 178 -0.11 -1.22 17.89
CA PRO A 178 -1.25 -0.89 17.07
C PRO A 178 -2.21 0.03 17.83
N ASP A 179 -2.96 0.84 17.09
CA ASP A 179 -3.99 1.71 17.66
C ASP A 179 -5.19 0.89 18.14
N SER A 180 -5.49 -0.20 17.43
CA SER A 180 -6.53 -1.14 17.82
C SER A 180 -6.15 -2.58 17.50
N MET A 181 -6.75 -3.51 18.24
CA MET A 181 -6.52 -4.95 18.10
C MET A 181 -7.82 -5.66 17.79
N ILE A 182 -7.89 -6.33 16.65
CA ILE A 182 -8.99 -7.19 16.26
C ILE A 182 -8.64 -8.61 16.70
N THR A 183 -9.34 -9.10 17.72
CA THR A 183 -9.08 -10.42 18.32
C THR A 183 -10.24 -11.39 18.14
N GLU A 184 -11.41 -10.89 17.73
CA GLU A 184 -12.61 -11.70 17.57
C GLU A 184 -12.63 -12.37 16.20
N ASP A 185 -12.63 -13.70 16.17
CA ASP A 185 -12.63 -14.47 14.94
C ASP A 185 -13.80 -14.08 14.03
N ILE A 186 -15.01 -13.93 14.57
CA ILE A 186 -16.21 -13.58 13.78
C ILE A 186 -16.02 -12.23 13.07
N GLN A 187 -15.45 -11.23 13.74
CA GLN A 187 -15.19 -9.92 13.15
C GLN A 187 -14.15 -10.03 12.02
N ILE A 188 -13.05 -10.75 12.25
CA ILE A 188 -11.99 -10.96 11.26
C ILE A 188 -12.54 -11.68 10.01
N GLU A 189 -13.29 -12.77 10.22
CA GLU A 189 -13.90 -13.52 9.12
C GLU A 189 -14.95 -12.69 8.36
N SER A 190 -15.70 -11.82 9.05
CA SER A 190 -16.68 -10.94 8.40
C SER A 190 -16.02 -9.90 7.50
N ILE A 191 -14.94 -9.25 7.97
CA ILE A 191 -14.20 -8.27 7.17
C ILE A 191 -13.53 -8.94 5.97
N PHE A 192 -12.96 -10.14 6.16
CA PHE A 192 -12.39 -10.92 5.06
C PHE A 192 -13.46 -11.34 4.04
N ALA A 193 -14.61 -11.81 4.49
CA ALA A 193 -15.72 -12.19 3.62
C ALA A 193 -16.24 -11.01 2.77
N ASP A 194 -16.36 -9.82 3.37
CA ASP A 194 -16.72 -8.59 2.66
C ASP A 194 -15.68 -8.25 1.58
N ARG A 195 -14.39 -8.34 1.92
CA ARG A 195 -13.30 -8.07 0.99
C ARG A 195 -13.14 -9.06 -0.14
N ARG A 196 -13.74 -10.25 -0.05
CA ARG A 196 -13.70 -11.22 -1.16
C ARG A 196 -14.44 -10.72 -2.39
N THR A 197 -15.40 -9.82 -2.23
CA THR A 197 -16.25 -9.33 -3.33
C THR A 197 -15.96 -7.89 -3.72
N GLY A 198 -15.30 -7.11 -2.87
CA GLY A 198 -14.94 -5.73 -3.20
C GLY A 198 -14.41 -4.94 -2.02
N VAL A 199 -14.11 -3.66 -2.26
CA VAL A 199 -13.70 -2.69 -1.24
C VAL A 199 -14.38 -1.34 -1.45
N ASP A 200 -14.65 -0.66 -0.33
CA ASP A 200 -15.25 0.66 -0.34
C ASP A 200 -14.21 1.73 -0.70
N LEU A 201 -14.49 2.52 -1.73
CA LEU A 201 -13.64 3.61 -2.21
C LEU A 201 -14.02 4.97 -1.59
N ASN A 202 -14.92 5.02 -0.61
CA ASN A 202 -15.18 6.24 0.17
C ASN A 202 -14.02 6.65 1.08
N ARG A 203 -13.06 5.74 1.28
CA ARG A 203 -11.79 5.91 2.01
C ARG A 203 -10.62 5.62 1.08
N TRP A 204 -9.41 5.92 1.54
CA TRP A 204 -8.19 5.64 0.78
C TRP A 204 -7.89 4.15 0.78
N GLU A 205 -8.03 3.53 -0.38
CA GLU A 205 -7.69 2.13 -0.59
C GLU A 205 -6.35 2.00 -1.35
N PRO A 206 -5.47 1.06 -0.96
CA PRO A 206 -4.19 0.84 -1.61
C PRO A 206 -4.37 0.32 -3.01
N MET A 207 -3.88 1.04 -4.01
CA MET A 207 -3.87 0.56 -5.39
C MET A 207 -2.60 -0.21 -5.68
N THR A 208 -1.44 0.34 -5.31
CA THR A 208 -0.15 -0.32 -5.52
C THR A 208 0.97 0.35 -4.71
N VAL A 209 2.11 -0.32 -4.61
CA VAL A 209 3.37 0.25 -4.14
C VAL A 209 4.39 0.14 -5.26
N VAL A 210 4.97 1.27 -5.63
CA VAL A 210 5.92 1.36 -6.74
C VAL A 210 7.27 1.86 -6.26
N GLU A 211 8.33 1.27 -6.80
CA GLU A 211 9.70 1.70 -6.54
C GLU A 211 10.19 2.57 -7.70
N GLN A 212 10.60 3.79 -7.40
CA GLN A 212 11.19 4.72 -8.36
C GLN A 212 12.43 5.34 -7.73
N ASP A 213 13.59 5.23 -8.40
CA ASP A 213 14.86 5.75 -7.90
C ASP A 213 15.22 5.29 -6.47
N ASN A 214 15.01 3.99 -6.19
CA ASN A 214 15.29 3.36 -4.90
C ASN A 214 14.45 3.91 -3.72
N GLN A 215 13.33 4.54 -4.04
CA GLN A 215 12.35 5.10 -3.13
C GLN A 215 10.99 4.46 -3.39
N LEU A 216 10.32 4.00 -2.32
CA LEU A 216 8.97 3.48 -2.40
C LEU A 216 7.95 4.62 -2.44
N TYR A 217 6.91 4.43 -3.24
CA TYR A 217 5.76 5.29 -3.34
C TYR A 217 4.49 4.47 -3.15
N TYR A 218 3.62 4.96 -2.28
CA TYR A 218 2.33 4.35 -2.00
C TYR A 218 1.25 5.08 -2.77
N VAL A 219 0.59 4.34 -3.67
CA VAL A 219 -0.49 4.83 -4.52
C VAL A 219 -1.81 4.38 -3.93
N LEU A 220 -2.68 5.34 -3.64
CA LEU A 220 -4.00 5.12 -3.04
C LEU A 220 -5.06 5.69 -3.97
N ALA A 221 -6.26 5.10 -3.97
CA ALA A 221 -7.41 5.66 -4.65
C ALA A 221 -8.56 5.94 -3.68
N ARG A 222 -9.38 6.92 -4.07
CA ARG A 222 -10.64 7.26 -3.41
C ARG A 222 -11.61 7.82 -4.43
N ILE A 223 -12.89 7.56 -4.24
CA ILE A 223 -13.99 8.20 -4.96
C ILE A 223 -14.91 8.84 -3.92
N THR A 224 -15.05 10.16 -3.99
CA THR A 224 -16.04 10.89 -3.22
C THR A 224 -17.28 11.07 -4.07
N VAL A 225 -18.42 10.67 -3.50
CA VAL A 225 -19.73 10.75 -4.13
C VAL A 225 -20.52 11.84 -3.40
N SER A 226 -20.77 12.95 -4.10
CA SER A 226 -21.64 14.04 -3.65
C SER A 226 -22.95 14.02 -4.42
N PHE A 227 -23.96 14.75 -3.96
CA PHE A 227 -25.26 14.81 -4.66
C PHE A 227 -25.13 15.30 -6.11
N ASP A 228 -24.35 16.36 -6.34
CA ASP A 228 -24.19 16.98 -7.66
C ASP A 228 -22.95 16.50 -8.42
N ASP A 229 -21.95 15.97 -7.74
CA ASP A 229 -20.62 15.72 -8.31
C ASP A 229 -20.02 14.36 -7.91
N TYR A 230 -19.11 13.87 -8.74
CA TYR A 230 -18.18 12.80 -8.41
C TYR A 230 -16.75 13.34 -8.40
N THR A 231 -15.96 12.93 -7.41
CA THR A 231 -14.53 13.22 -7.37
C THR A 231 -13.74 11.91 -7.34
N PHE A 232 -13.00 11.64 -8.41
CA PHE A 232 -12.09 10.49 -8.52
C PHE A 232 -10.68 10.96 -8.18
N SER A 233 -9.97 10.27 -7.29
CA SER A 233 -8.66 10.72 -6.83
C SER A 233 -7.65 9.58 -6.77
N LEU A 234 -6.43 9.87 -7.20
CA LEU A 234 -5.22 9.13 -6.88
C LEU A 234 -4.34 9.96 -5.96
N ARG A 235 -3.85 9.34 -4.89
CA ARG A 235 -2.93 9.97 -3.95
C ARG A 235 -1.62 9.21 -3.92
N LEU A 236 -0.52 9.94 -3.96
CA LEU A 236 0.83 9.38 -4.03
C LEU A 236 1.68 9.91 -2.89
N HIS A 237 2.23 8.99 -2.09
CA HIS A 237 3.12 9.34 -1.00
C HIS A 237 4.48 8.66 -1.12
N PRO A 238 5.59 9.37 -0.90
CA PRO A 238 6.86 8.72 -0.66
C PRO A 238 6.84 8.02 0.71
N VAL A 239 7.21 6.74 0.76
CA VAL A 239 7.19 5.94 1.98
C VAL A 239 8.60 5.61 2.45
N LYS A 240 8.81 5.75 3.75
CA LYS A 240 9.89 5.05 4.45
C LYS A 240 9.31 3.75 5.00
N PRO A 241 9.69 2.58 4.46
CA PRO A 241 9.14 1.32 4.94
C PRO A 241 9.46 1.09 6.41
N ALA A 242 8.57 0.39 7.12
CA ALA A 242 8.78 -0.01 8.49
C ALA A 242 9.99 -0.93 8.62
N ASP A 243 10.68 -0.84 9.77
CA ASP A 243 11.72 -1.77 10.15
C ASP A 243 11.61 -2.13 11.66
N PRO A 244 12.44 -3.02 12.20
CA PRO A 244 12.37 -3.41 13.62
C PRO A 244 12.59 -2.26 14.62
N MET A 245 13.16 -1.14 14.18
CA MET A 245 13.53 0.03 14.97
C MET A 245 12.57 1.20 14.76
N GLU A 246 11.98 1.36 13.57
CA GLU A 246 11.18 2.51 13.18
C GLU A 246 9.87 2.11 12.48
N PRO A 247 8.73 2.75 12.82
CA PRO A 247 7.47 2.47 12.16
C PRO A 247 7.48 2.97 10.72
N MET A 248 6.54 2.47 9.91
CA MET A 248 6.27 3.03 8.58
C MET A 248 6.03 4.53 8.70
N GLN A 249 6.63 5.31 7.80
CA GLN A 249 6.37 6.74 7.70
C GLN A 249 5.93 7.10 6.28
N ILE A 250 4.78 7.75 6.20
CA ILE A 250 4.25 8.31 4.96
C ILE A 250 4.60 9.80 4.96
N ARG A 251 5.37 10.22 3.96
CA ARG A 251 5.75 11.64 3.82
C ARG A 251 4.66 12.42 3.08
N PRO A 252 4.62 13.76 3.21
CA PRO A 252 3.69 14.59 2.46
C PRO A 252 3.75 14.26 0.96
N GLY A 253 2.57 14.03 0.39
CA GLY A 253 2.40 13.53 -0.97
C GLY A 253 1.81 14.57 -1.92
N ILE A 254 1.30 14.07 -3.03
CA ILE A 254 0.42 14.80 -3.95
C ILE A 254 -0.89 14.02 -4.15
N ILE A 255 -1.92 14.74 -4.55
CA ILE A 255 -3.18 14.18 -5.03
C ILE A 255 -3.38 14.63 -6.47
N ALA A 256 -3.90 13.74 -7.30
CA ALA A 256 -4.39 14.03 -8.62
C ALA A 256 -5.84 13.58 -8.70
N GLY A 257 -6.74 14.46 -9.10
CA GLY A 257 -8.16 14.16 -9.15
C GLY A 257 -8.87 14.72 -10.37
N VAL A 258 -10.04 14.14 -10.62
CA VAL A 258 -11.04 14.63 -11.58
C VAL A 258 -12.32 14.84 -10.81
N GLU A 259 -12.82 16.07 -10.82
CA GLU A 259 -14.15 16.41 -10.33
C GLU A 259 -15.04 16.68 -11.52
N ILE A 260 -16.23 16.07 -11.50
CA ILE A 260 -17.18 16.15 -12.59
C ILE A 260 -18.61 16.09 -12.07
N SER A 261 -19.45 16.95 -12.65
CA SER A 261 -20.87 16.93 -12.35
C SER A 261 -21.52 15.62 -12.78
N ARG A 262 -22.46 15.11 -11.98
CA ARG A 262 -23.23 13.91 -12.33
C ARG A 262 -23.97 14.06 -13.64
N ALA A 263 -24.40 15.28 -13.97
CA ALA A 263 -25.11 15.57 -15.21
C ALA A 263 -24.23 15.41 -16.46
N GLU A 264 -22.92 15.67 -16.35
CA GLU A 264 -21.96 15.59 -17.45
C GLU A 264 -21.18 14.26 -17.46
N PHE A 265 -21.30 13.47 -16.39
CA PHE A 265 -20.50 12.27 -16.18
C PHE A 265 -20.61 11.26 -17.33
N ALA A 266 -21.83 10.98 -17.81
CA ALA A 266 -22.05 10.01 -18.88
C ALA A 266 -21.33 10.41 -20.19
N GLU A 267 -21.34 11.70 -20.54
CA GLU A 267 -20.65 12.21 -21.73
C GLU A 267 -19.12 12.11 -21.57
N PHE A 268 -18.62 12.52 -20.40
CA PHE A 268 -17.19 12.45 -20.10
C PHE A 268 -16.67 11.01 -20.03
N GLN A 269 -17.43 10.10 -19.42
CA GLN A 269 -17.09 8.68 -19.38
C GLN A 269 -17.05 8.08 -20.78
N ALA A 270 -18.02 8.43 -21.65
CA ALA A 270 -18.02 7.98 -23.04
C ALA A 270 -16.82 8.54 -23.83
N MET A 271 -16.43 9.80 -23.57
CA MET A 271 -15.23 10.41 -24.14
C MET A 271 -13.97 9.67 -23.68
N LEU A 272 -13.81 9.43 -22.38
CA LEU A 272 -12.66 8.71 -21.83
C LEU A 272 -12.58 7.27 -22.33
N THR A 273 -13.72 6.59 -22.49
CA THR A 273 -13.77 5.22 -23.02
C THR A 273 -13.31 5.15 -24.49
N GLN A 274 -13.52 6.23 -25.26
CA GLN A 274 -13.00 6.36 -26.63
C GLN A 274 -11.52 6.76 -26.64
N ALA A 275 -11.08 7.49 -25.63
CA ALA A 275 -9.66 7.72 -25.37
C ALA A 275 -8.98 6.44 -24.85
N ASP A 276 -7.66 6.40 -24.92
CA ASP A 276 -6.88 5.31 -24.34
C ASP A 276 -6.52 5.58 -22.86
N PRO A 277 -6.06 4.57 -22.11
CA PRO A 277 -5.66 4.74 -20.70
C PRO A 277 -4.53 5.75 -20.47
N ALA A 278 -3.80 6.15 -21.51
CA ALA A 278 -2.76 7.18 -21.42
C ALA A 278 -3.33 8.61 -21.47
N TYR A 279 -4.64 8.81 -21.63
CA TYR A 279 -5.29 10.12 -21.73
C TYR A 279 -4.80 11.13 -20.68
N PHE A 280 -4.76 10.75 -19.40
CA PHE A 280 -4.32 11.65 -18.32
C PHE A 280 -2.81 11.88 -18.27
N SER A 281 -2.02 10.95 -18.82
CA SER A 281 -0.57 11.16 -19.00
C SER A 281 -0.28 12.13 -20.14
N ASP A 282 -1.07 12.05 -21.20
CA ASP A 282 -0.96 12.90 -22.39
C ASP A 282 -1.58 14.29 -22.18
N GLN A 283 -2.58 14.39 -21.30
CA GLN A 283 -3.28 15.63 -20.93
C GLN A 283 -3.24 15.85 -19.42
N PRO A 284 -2.08 16.16 -18.83
CA PRO A 284 -1.96 16.37 -17.39
C PRO A 284 -2.78 17.57 -16.89
N ASP A 285 -3.08 18.53 -17.75
CA ASP A 285 -3.92 19.70 -17.43
C ASP A 285 -5.40 19.32 -17.19
N ALA A 286 -5.81 18.10 -17.54
CA ALA A 286 -7.13 17.57 -17.20
C ALA A 286 -7.23 17.11 -15.74
N LEU A 287 -6.11 17.07 -15.01
CA LEU A 287 -6.05 16.67 -13.61
C LEU A 287 -5.97 17.89 -12.70
N MET A 288 -6.76 17.87 -11.63
CA MET A 288 -6.56 18.75 -10.49
C MET A 288 -5.43 18.17 -9.64
N ILE A 289 -4.28 18.86 -9.60
CA ILE A 289 -3.12 18.42 -8.81
C ILE A 289 -2.96 19.32 -7.58
N GLU A 290 -2.94 18.71 -6.39
CA GLU A 290 -2.65 19.42 -5.14
C GLU A 290 -1.46 18.80 -4.39
N GLY A 291 -0.90 19.59 -3.46
CA GLY A 291 0.32 19.26 -2.74
C GLY A 291 1.56 19.92 -3.34
N ASN A 292 2.74 19.38 -3.02
CA ASN A 292 4.01 19.91 -3.52
C ASN A 292 4.61 18.93 -4.53
N PRO A 293 4.33 19.07 -5.85
CA PRO A 293 4.85 18.15 -6.86
C PRO A 293 6.37 18.25 -6.93
N SER A 294 7.03 17.09 -6.80
CA SER A 294 8.44 16.91 -7.13
C SER A 294 8.55 16.16 -8.46
N PRO A 295 9.67 16.29 -9.21
CA PRO A 295 9.85 15.55 -10.46
C PRO A 295 9.62 14.04 -10.32
N ALA A 296 10.04 13.46 -9.19
CA ALA A 296 9.81 12.04 -8.90
C ALA A 296 8.33 11.72 -8.68
N LEU A 297 7.61 12.52 -7.86
CA LEU A 297 6.17 12.34 -7.66
C LEU A 297 5.37 12.51 -8.95
N THR A 298 5.71 13.49 -9.78
CA THR A 298 5.07 13.68 -11.09
C THR A 298 5.34 12.51 -12.03
N THR A 299 6.56 11.97 -12.03
CA THR A 299 6.90 10.79 -12.85
C THR A 299 6.06 9.59 -12.42
N VAL A 300 5.99 9.31 -11.12
CA VAL A 300 5.20 8.19 -10.59
C VAL A 300 3.71 8.40 -10.85
N LEU A 301 3.20 9.63 -10.69
CA LEU A 301 1.81 9.96 -10.99
C LEU A 301 1.48 9.63 -12.45
N ASN A 302 2.29 10.12 -13.40
CA ASN A 302 2.06 9.87 -14.81
C ASN A 302 2.09 8.36 -15.13
N GLN A 303 3.04 7.61 -14.56
CA GLN A 303 3.10 6.16 -14.74
C GLN A 303 1.89 5.40 -14.20
N ASN A 304 1.11 6.00 -13.29
CA ASN A 304 -0.05 5.36 -12.65
C ASN A 304 -1.37 6.07 -12.99
N ALA A 305 -1.37 7.04 -13.91
CA ALA A 305 -2.56 7.82 -14.24
C ALA A 305 -3.64 6.98 -14.94
N GLU A 306 -3.27 5.84 -15.53
CA GLU A 306 -4.21 4.85 -16.08
C GLU A 306 -5.17 4.30 -15.02
N LEU A 307 -4.76 4.26 -13.74
CA LEU A 307 -5.64 3.80 -12.67
C LEU A 307 -6.84 4.75 -12.51
N LEU A 308 -6.64 6.05 -12.67
CA LEU A 308 -7.72 7.04 -12.63
C LEU A 308 -8.67 6.86 -13.82
N TRP A 309 -8.11 6.58 -15.00
CA TRP A 309 -8.88 6.24 -16.19
C TRP A 309 -9.76 5.01 -15.95
N HIS A 310 -9.22 3.96 -15.35
CA HIS A 310 -9.98 2.74 -15.04
C HIS A 310 -11.06 2.99 -13.98
N LEU A 311 -10.77 3.76 -12.93
CA LEU A 311 -11.78 4.12 -11.93
C LEU A 311 -12.98 4.83 -12.56
N ILE A 312 -12.73 5.76 -13.47
CA ILE A 312 -13.81 6.53 -14.13
C ILE A 312 -14.56 5.68 -15.15
N THR A 313 -13.86 4.95 -16.02
CA THR A 313 -14.49 4.15 -17.08
C THR A 313 -15.23 2.92 -16.58
N LYS A 314 -14.86 2.39 -15.41
CA LYS A 314 -15.55 1.27 -14.75
C LYS A 314 -16.64 1.72 -13.77
N PHE A 315 -16.81 3.02 -13.56
CA PHE A 315 -17.82 3.57 -12.66
C PHE A 315 -19.23 3.42 -13.22
N GLU A 316 -20.11 2.76 -12.48
CA GLU A 316 -21.51 2.65 -12.80
C GLU A 316 -22.23 3.95 -12.42
N HIS A 317 -22.41 4.81 -13.42
CA HIS A 317 -23.14 6.05 -13.26
C HIS A 317 -24.61 5.79 -12.89
N GLN A 318 -25.10 6.54 -11.90
CA GLN A 318 -26.51 6.63 -11.57
C GLN A 318 -26.90 8.11 -11.52
N GLU A 319 -27.91 8.49 -12.30
CA GLU A 319 -28.50 9.83 -12.20
C GLU A 319 -29.06 10.04 -10.79
N PRO A 320 -28.98 11.27 -10.23
CA PRO A 320 -29.60 11.58 -8.95
C PRO A 320 -31.07 11.15 -8.94
N ASN A 321 -31.49 10.42 -7.91
CA ASN A 321 -32.89 10.06 -7.77
C ASN A 321 -33.72 11.34 -7.52
N PRO A 322 -34.64 11.73 -8.43
CA PRO A 322 -35.41 12.97 -8.28
C PRO A 322 -36.38 12.96 -7.09
N ASP A 323 -36.68 11.78 -6.53
CA ASP A 323 -37.54 11.63 -5.36
C ASP A 323 -36.80 11.89 -4.03
N ILE A 324 -35.46 11.93 -4.05
CA ILE A 324 -34.65 12.28 -2.88
C ILE A 324 -34.47 13.81 -2.91
N PRO A 325 -34.99 14.55 -1.91
CA PRO A 325 -34.81 15.99 -1.88
C PRO A 325 -33.32 16.32 -1.80
N THR A 326 -32.84 17.18 -2.70
CA THR A 326 -31.49 17.75 -2.61
C THR A 326 -31.26 18.25 -1.19
N PRO A 327 -30.17 17.82 -0.52
CA PRO A 327 -29.88 18.30 0.82
C PRO A 327 -29.83 19.83 0.80
N THR A 328 -30.72 20.46 1.55
CA THR A 328 -30.72 21.93 1.64
C THR A 328 -29.41 22.33 2.31
N PRO A 329 -28.55 23.15 1.67
CA PRO A 329 -27.28 23.53 2.26
C PRO A 329 -27.54 24.16 3.63
N SER A 330 -26.86 23.67 4.66
CA SER A 330 -26.96 24.24 6.00
C SER A 330 -26.47 25.69 5.94
N PRO A 331 -27.21 26.66 6.50
CA PRO A 331 -26.78 28.06 6.47
C PRO A 331 -25.40 28.18 7.12
N THR A 332 -24.44 28.76 6.38
CA THR A 332 -23.11 29.06 6.90
C THR A 332 -23.26 29.87 8.17
N ALA A 333 -22.69 29.39 9.29
CA ALA A 333 -22.74 30.12 10.54
C ALA A 333 -22.11 31.51 10.36
N THR A 334 -22.87 32.56 10.66
CA THR A 334 -22.37 33.93 10.66
C THR A 334 -21.15 34.01 11.58
N PRO A 335 -19.99 34.51 11.13
CA PRO A 335 -18.82 34.62 11.99
C PRO A 335 -19.15 35.45 13.22
N SER A 336 -18.90 34.88 14.39
CA SER A 336 -19.04 35.59 15.66
C SER A 336 -18.06 36.77 15.68
N PRO A 337 -18.49 37.98 16.08
CA PRO A 337 -17.60 39.14 16.11
C PRO A 337 -16.37 38.85 16.98
N THR A 338 -15.18 39.14 16.44
CA THR A 338 -13.91 39.02 17.18
C THR A 338 -13.97 39.90 18.43
N PRO A 339 -13.69 39.37 19.64
CA PRO A 339 -13.67 40.17 20.85
C PRO A 339 -12.60 41.27 20.71
N THR A 340 -13.00 42.52 20.99
CA THR A 340 -12.08 43.65 21.02
C THR A 340 -11.01 43.41 22.08
N PRO A 341 -9.71 43.58 21.80
CA PRO A 341 -8.67 43.37 22.79
C PRO A 341 -8.83 44.34 23.95
N THR A 342 -8.99 43.81 25.16
CA THR A 342 -8.94 44.58 26.41
C THR A 342 -7.53 45.14 26.58
N LEU A 343 -7.39 46.46 26.58
CA LEU A 343 -6.11 47.13 26.81
C LEU A 343 -5.53 46.70 28.15
N THR A 344 -4.34 46.09 28.13
CA THR A 344 -3.59 45.75 29.34
C THR A 344 -3.10 47.05 30.00
N PRO A 345 -3.41 47.31 31.29
CA PRO A 345 -2.92 48.51 31.96
C PRO A 345 -1.39 48.48 32.07
N THR A 346 -0.75 49.56 31.63
CA THR A 346 0.70 49.77 31.70
C THR A 346 1.19 49.65 33.15
N PRO A 347 2.22 48.82 33.45
CA PRO A 347 2.74 48.71 34.80
C PRO A 347 3.40 50.03 35.23
N ARG A 348 2.97 50.52 36.41
CA ARG A 348 3.51 51.71 37.07
C ARG A 348 4.89 51.35 37.63
N SER A 349 5.94 51.96 37.11
CA SER A 349 7.31 51.80 37.60
C SER A 349 7.42 52.20 39.08
N LEU A 350 7.94 51.28 39.90
CA LEU A 350 8.31 51.50 41.30
C LEU A 350 9.48 52.50 41.39
N PRO A 351 9.50 53.40 42.39
CA PRO A 351 10.59 54.33 42.57
C PRO A 351 11.87 53.59 43.02
N LEU A 352 12.99 54.02 42.43
CA LEU A 352 14.33 53.57 42.75
C LEU A 352 14.72 54.14 44.12
N GLU A 353 14.66 53.33 45.18
CA GLU A 353 15.26 53.72 46.46
C GLU A 353 16.77 53.45 46.42
N THR A 354 17.53 54.54 46.49
CA THR A 354 18.94 54.54 46.85
C THR A 354 19.05 54.78 48.36
N SER A 355 19.39 53.75 49.13
CA SER A 355 20.53 53.72 50.08
C SER A 355 20.50 52.48 50.97
#